data_AF-Q5F701-F1
#
_entry.id   AF-Q5F701-F1
#
_cell.length_a   1.000
_cell.length_b   1.000
_cell.length_c   1.000
_cell.angle_alpha   90.00
_cell.angle_beta   90.00
_cell.angle_gamma   90.00
#
_symmetry.space_group_name_H-M   'P 1'
#
loop_
_entity.id
_entity.type
_entity.pdbx_description
1 polymer ?
#
loop_
_entity_poly.entity_id
_entity_poly.type
_entity_poly.pdbx_seq_one_letter_code
_entity_poly.pdbx_strand_id
1 'polypeptide(L)' 'MDIKFNTLGVILNGVNPEEKFIKIIDGQENTGGFLILLSSNDKFSSFDSYDDWVENLEILKEYLQESHWIIKWVG' A
#
# COMPACT_ATOMS: atom_id res chain seq x y z
N MET A 1 -14.11 1.64 2.04
CA MET A 1 -12.92 0.77 1.95
C MET A 1 -12.17 0.90 3.26
N ASP A 2 -11.74 -0.22 3.84
CA ASP A 2 -10.97 -0.21 5.09
C ASP A 2 -9.47 -0.11 4.77
N ILE A 3 -8.79 0.82 5.45
CA ILE A 3 -7.33 1.01 5.36
C ILE A 3 -6.74 0.62 6.71
N LYS A 4 -5.74 -0.28 6.71
CA LYS A 4 -4.98 -0.61 7.92
C LYS A 4 -3.54 -0.16 7.77
N PHE A 5 -3.13 0.76 8.63
CA PHE A 5 -1.75 1.23 8.68
C PHE A 5 -0.84 0.19 9.34
N ASN A 6 0.42 0.17 8.89
CA ASN A 6 1.48 -0.72 9.38
C ASN A 6 1.14 -2.21 9.37
N THR A 7 0.14 -2.61 8.59
CA THR A 7 -0.38 -3.97 8.50
C THR A 7 -0.14 -4.53 7.10
N LEU A 8 0.14 -5.83 6.99
CA LEU A 8 0.29 -6.49 5.69
C LEU A 8 -1.08 -6.64 5.02
N GLY A 9 -1.22 -6.15 3.79
CA GLY A 9 -2.35 -6.42 2.91
C GLY A 9 -1.94 -7.36 1.77
N VAL A 10 -2.84 -8.26 1.39
CA VAL A 10 -2.72 -9.05 0.16
C VAL A 10 -3.68 -8.47 -0.87
N ILE A 11 -3.17 -8.06 -2.02
CA ILE A 11 -3.97 -7.59 -3.14
C ILE A 11 -4.44 -8.83 -3.92
N LEU A 12 -5.76 -9.05 -3.96
CA LEU A 12 -6.33 -10.27 -4.54
C LEU A 12 -6.50 -10.21 -6.06
N ASN A 13 -6.51 -9.01 -6.63
CA ASN A 13 -6.80 -8.75 -8.04
C ASN A 13 -5.76 -7.82 -8.69
N GLY A 14 -4.54 -7.77 -8.15
CA GLY A 14 -3.45 -6.98 -8.71
C GLY A 14 -3.10 -7.49 -10.11
N VAL A 15 -2.89 -6.57 -11.04
CA VAL A 15 -2.64 -6.88 -12.44
C VAL A 15 -1.15 -7.02 -12.70
N ASN A 16 -0.34 -6.24 -11.99
CA ASN A 16 1.11 -6.24 -12.14
C ASN A 16 1.79 -7.21 -11.15
N PRO A 17 2.96 -7.78 -11.49
CA PRO A 17 3.67 -8.75 -10.63
C PRO A 17 3.96 -8.28 -9.20
N GLU A 18 4.17 -6.98 -9.01
CA GLU A 18 4.41 -6.29 -7.74
C GLU A 18 3.14 -6.01 -6.93
N GLU A 19 1.97 -6.06 -7.55
CA GLU A 19 0.67 -5.81 -6.91
C GLU A 19 0.15 -7.06 -6.20
N LYS A 20 0.98 -7.67 -5.36
CA LYS A 20 0.61 -8.86 -4.56
C LYS A 20 0.47 -8.51 -3.09
N PHE A 21 1.40 -7.72 -2.58
CA PHE A 21 1.42 -7.30 -1.19
C PHE A 21 1.47 -5.80 -1.11
N ILE A 22 0.74 -5.25 -0.15
CA ILE A 22 0.70 -3.83 0.15
C ILE A 22 0.94 -3.58 1.63
N LYS A 23 1.64 -2.51 1.96
CA LYS A 23 1.73 -1.97 3.31
C LYS A 23 1.62 -0.46 3.24
N ILE A 24 0.77 0.12 4.07
CA ILE A 24 0.61 1.57 4.16
C ILE A 24 1.19 2.01 5.49
N ILE A 25 2.18 2.88 5.47
CA ILE A 25 2.83 3.43 6.66
C ILE A 25 2.30 4.84 6.87
N ASP A 26 1.75 5.11 8.07
CA ASP A 26 1.45 6.48 8.48
C ASP A 26 2.77 7.18 8.83
N GLY A 27 3.17 8.09 7.95
CA GLY A 27 4.37 8.90 8.07
C GLY A 27 4.07 10.35 8.40
N GLN A 28 2.85 10.72 8.83
CA GLN A 28 2.48 12.13 9.05
C GLN A 28 3.46 12.87 9.97
N GLU A 29 3.96 12.21 11.02
CA GLU A 29 4.92 12.82 11.95
C GLU A 29 6.34 12.99 11.36
N ASN A 30 6.70 12.26 10.31
CA ASN A 30 8.07 12.20 9.78
C ASN A 30 8.21 12.81 8.38
N THR A 31 7.29 12.46 7.47
CA THR A 31 7.30 12.88 6.07
C THR A 31 6.09 13.75 5.71
N GLY A 32 5.14 13.93 6.63
CA GLY A 32 3.92 14.71 6.38
C GLY A 32 2.90 14.00 5.50
N GLY A 33 2.96 12.66 5.37
CA GLY A 33 2.03 11.91 4.53
C GLY A 33 2.09 10.41 4.75
N PHE A 34 1.54 9.64 3.81
CA PHE A 34 1.47 8.19 3.85
C PHE A 34 2.40 7.57 2.82
N LEU A 35 3.20 6.60 3.25
CA LEU A 35 4.02 5.80 2.34
C LEU A 35 3.27 4.51 1.99
N ILE A 36 3.08 4.27 0.70
CA ILE A 36 2.48 3.07 0.15
C ILE A 36 3.62 2.20 -0.36
N LEU A 37 3.72 0.98 0.16
CA LEU A 37 4.69 -0.01 -0.30
C LEU A 37 3.96 -1.11 -1.04
N LEU A 38 4.46 -1.49 -2.21
CA LEU A 38 4.01 -2.61 -3.02
C LEU A 38 5.16 -3.60 -3.20
N SER A 39 4.86 -4.89 -3.27
CA SER A 39 5.88 -5.92 -3.45
C SER A 39 5.29 -7.21 -3.98
N SER A 40 6.08 -7.92 -4.77
CA SER A 40 5.74 -9.28 -5.24
C SER A 40 5.84 -10.34 -4.12
N ASN A 41 6.47 -10.00 -2.99
CA ASN A 41 6.64 -10.84 -1.81
C ASN A 41 6.28 -10.10 -0.50
N ASP A 42 6.01 -10.84 0.57
CA ASP A 42 5.58 -10.29 1.86
C ASP A 42 6.70 -9.62 2.69
N LYS A 43 7.95 -9.62 2.18
CA LYS A 43 9.13 -9.09 2.85
C LYS A 43 9.48 -7.67 2.43
N PHE A 44 8.92 -7.17 1.32
CA PHE A 44 9.22 -5.84 0.77
C PHE A 44 10.73 -5.61 0.61
N SER A 45 11.42 -6.60 0.03
CA SER A 45 12.85 -6.51 -0.27
C SER A 45 13.13 -5.44 -1.32
N SER A 46 14.18 -4.64 -1.14
CA SER A 46 14.48 -3.44 -1.95
C SER A 46 14.57 -3.64 -3.46
N PHE A 47 14.79 -4.86 -3.95
CA PHE A 47 14.89 -5.15 -5.39
C PHE A 47 13.54 -5.47 -6.05
N ASP A 48 12.52 -5.78 -5.27
CA ASP A 48 11.19 -6.24 -5.75
C ASP A 48 10.04 -5.44 -5.13
N SER A 49 10.36 -4.27 -4.57
CA SER A 49 9.41 -3.39 -3.92
C SER A 49 9.35 -2.03 -4.62
N TYR A 50 8.14 -1.51 -4.72
CA TYR A 50 7.88 -0.15 -5.19
C TYR A 50 7.30 0.65 -4.03
N ASP A 51 7.63 1.93 -4.00
CA ASP A 51 7.06 2.87 -3.06
C ASP A 51 6.38 4.02 -3.80
N ASP A 52 5.32 4.51 -3.18
CA ASP A 52 4.63 5.73 -3.56
C ASP A 52 4.32 6.53 -2.28
N TRP A 53 4.13 7.83 -2.41
CA TRP A 53 3.86 8.71 -1.29
C TRP A 53 2.74 9.69 -1.61
N VAL A 54 1.80 9.81 -0.67
CA VAL A 54 0.66 10.71 -0.79
C VAL A 54 0.52 11.58 0.45
N GLU A 55 0.15 12.84 0.25
CA GLU A 55 0.18 13.88 1.30
C GLU A 55 -0.88 13.65 2.40
N ASN A 56 -2.04 13.11 2.06
CA ASN A 56 -3.15 13.01 3.00
C ASN A 56 -4.06 11.80 2.75
N LEU A 57 -4.99 11.59 3.68
CA LEU A 57 -5.88 10.44 3.69
C LEU A 57 -6.90 10.47 2.54
N GLU A 58 -7.25 11.64 2.02
CA GLU A 58 -8.17 11.77 0.88
C GLU A 58 -7.48 11.26 -0.40
N ILE A 59 -6.28 11.76 -0.69
CA ILE A 59 -5.46 11.30 -1.82
C ILE A 59 -5.14 9.80 -1.71
N LEU A 60 -4.85 9.30 -0.50
CA LEU A 60 -4.63 7.86 -0.28
C LEU A 60 -5.87 7.03 -0.65
N LYS A 61 -7.07 7.51 -0.33
CA LYS A 61 -8.30 6.80 -0.68
C LYS A 61 -8.53 6.81 -2.18
N GLU A 62 -8.35 7.96 -2.83
CA GLU A 62 -8.46 8.11 -4.28
C GLU A 62 -7.49 7.16 -4.99
N TYR A 63 -6.21 7.17 -4.60
CA TYR A 63 -5.18 6.28 -5.13
C TYR A 63 -5.61 4.81 -5.09
N LEU A 64 -6.04 4.32 -3.93
CA LEU A 64 -6.45 2.92 -3.76
C LEU A 64 -7.74 2.58 -4.52
N GLN A 65 -8.64 3.56 -4.69
CA GLN A 65 -9.86 3.40 -5.47
C GLN A 65 -9.58 3.32 -6.98
N GLU A 66 -8.67 4.16 -7.48
CA GLU A 66 -8.22 4.18 -8.88
C GLU A 66 -7.46 2.90 -9.25
N SER A 67 -6.68 2.33 -8.32
CA SER A 67 -6.04 1.02 -8.52
C SER A 67 -7.02 -0.14 -8.60
N HIS A 68 -8.29 0.06 -8.21
CA HIS A 68 -9.33 -0.97 -8.16
C HIS A 68 -8.96 -2.20 -7.31
N TRP A 69 -8.04 -2.07 -6.35
CA TRP A 69 -7.54 -3.19 -5.57
C TRP A 69 -8.55 -3.68 -4.52
N ILE A 70 -8.67 -5.01 -4.43
CA ILE A 70 -9.35 -5.73 -3.35
C ILE A 70 -8.26 -6.19 -2.37
N ILE A 71 -8.14 -5.46 -1.27
CA ILE A 71 -7.10 -5.71 -0.28
C ILE A 71 -7.66 -6.56 0.86
N LYS A 72 -7.08 -7.73 1.07
CA LYS A 72 -7.30 -8.55 2.26
C LYS A 72 -6.20 -8.26 3.28
N TRP A 73 -6.55 -7.55 4.35
CA TRP A 73 -5.63 -7.27 5.45
C TRP A 73 -5.39 -8.51 6.31
N VAL A 74 -4.12 -8.84 6.56
CA VAL A 74 -3.66 -9.93 7.43
C VAL A 74 -3.22 -9.29 8.74
N GLY A 75 -3.99 -9.51 9.81
CA GLY A 75 -3.71 -9.02 11.16
C GLY A 75 -3.91 -10.12 12.19
#